data_AF-A0A1L8DEZ3-F1
#
_entry.id   AF-A0A1L8DEZ3-F1
#
_cell.length_a   1.000
_cell.length_b   1.000
_cell.length_c   1.000
_cell.angle_alpha   90.00
_cell.angle_beta   90.00
_cell.angle_gamma   90.00
#
_symmetry.space_group_name_H-M   'P 1'
#
loop_
_entity.id
_entity.type
_entity.pdbx_description
1 polymer ?
#
loop_
_entity_poly.entity_id
_entity_poly.type
_entity_poly.pdbx_seq_one_letter_code
_entity_poly.pdbx_strand_id
1 'polypeptide(L)'
;MKNIEGHFGSGVSAYFKFLRWLFLSYCIVAVLCFGFIALPQLLLNKHQGGFKPTTMFKFLDIFTGEGYLATTVLFYGGYSNETISIIPKNTYNLPMGYFLTMICVYLITFIIMSVSMARSYRRTFIEASGITSTYADKIFCAWDFGISNEKMARLAHKSLFNEIREMLNELEMPEIEQTFLQKFWSIALKTSSHFLVLFMLAGLGVGMWTMLKYFGDIEDVTRSFSYLYLPIATNCIMLVMQMVFGYIAKMEGYKSPRTKVHVNLMRNFLLEVVIIGVLLGFWISDTKSQCWETAIGQEIYRLVIVDFVISVCGVTIYQITKSLLSRSFTFIGAPEFDISQASLSLVFNQTLFFIGLLYSPILPVIVIVKMILMFYILKAILIKYCKPPAKLWKSTQTHTLYLVMSFLSLLGVLVANGYIMTQVKVSQTCGPFRNFNFMYEIITLTIAKLTKDHIFWRFVVAIIRPAFIGCILLGMCVIVYYLRSKSRARIGMVKLLKEMLYMEARDKEFLLGHIMKLAQKSDGHTE
;
A
#
# COMPACT_ATOMS: atom_id res chain seq x y z
N MET A 1 -19.91 -7.86 0.90
CA MET A 1 -19.56 -6.49 1.38
C MET A 1 -20.58 -5.98 2.38
N LYS A 2 -21.84 -5.71 1.99
CA LYS A 2 -22.90 -5.27 2.92
C LYS A 2 -23.05 -6.15 4.17
N ASN A 3 -22.95 -7.48 4.03
CA ASN A 3 -23.00 -8.39 5.18
C ASN A 3 -21.82 -8.23 6.17
N ILE A 4 -20.61 -7.97 5.66
CA ILE A 4 -19.41 -7.76 6.49
C ILE A 4 -19.51 -6.42 7.23
N GLU A 5 -19.91 -5.37 6.51
CA GLU A 5 -20.12 -4.02 7.04
C GLU A 5 -21.12 -4.01 8.21
N GLY A 6 -22.19 -4.79 8.08
CA GLY A 6 -23.20 -4.90 9.13
C GLY A 6 -22.83 -5.64 10.39
N HIS A 7 -22.06 -6.71 10.26
CA HIS A 7 -21.71 -7.56 11.38
C HIS A 7 -20.43 -7.07 12.07
N PHE A 8 -19.46 -6.59 11.30
CA PHE A 8 -18.10 -6.26 11.77
C PHE A 8 -17.76 -4.77 11.70
N GLY A 9 -18.66 -3.94 11.16
CA GLY A 9 -18.49 -2.50 11.06
C GLY A 9 -17.82 -2.03 9.76
N SER A 10 -17.83 -0.71 9.57
CA SER A 10 -17.32 -0.02 8.38
C SER A 10 -15.80 -0.20 8.20
N GLY A 11 -15.03 -0.27 9.29
CA GLY A 11 -13.57 -0.47 9.26
C GLY A 11 -13.16 -1.77 8.56
N VAL A 12 -13.74 -2.90 8.97
CA VAL A 12 -13.46 -4.21 8.35
C VAL A 12 -13.95 -4.22 6.90
N SER A 13 -15.11 -3.62 6.62
CA SER A 13 -15.57 -3.52 5.23
C SER A 13 -14.65 -2.68 4.35
N ALA A 14 -14.02 -1.62 4.88
CA ALA A 14 -13.09 -0.78 4.12
C ALA A 14 -11.84 -1.56 3.69
N TYR A 15 -11.32 -2.45 4.54
CA TYR A 15 -10.23 -3.36 4.18
C TYR A 15 -10.59 -4.22 2.96
N PHE A 16 -11.76 -4.89 2.96
CA PHE A 16 -12.18 -5.70 1.81
C PHE A 16 -12.50 -4.86 0.57
N LYS A 17 -12.97 -3.61 0.74
CA LYS A 17 -13.20 -2.67 -0.39
C LYS A 17 -11.86 -2.31 -1.03
N PHE A 18 -10.84 -2.03 -0.22
CA PHE A 18 -9.48 -1.76 -0.65
C PHE A 18 -8.83 -2.98 -1.33
N LEU A 19 -8.99 -4.18 -0.77
CA LEU A 19 -8.51 -5.43 -1.35
C LEU A 19 -9.07 -5.68 -2.76
N ARG A 20 -10.38 -5.44 -2.96
CA ARG A 20 -11.03 -5.53 -4.29
C ARG A 20 -10.49 -4.48 -5.25
N TRP A 21 -10.25 -3.27 -4.77
CA TRP A 21 -9.70 -2.19 -5.60
C TRP A 21 -8.27 -2.51 -6.07
N LEU A 22 -7.41 -3.03 -5.19
CA LEU A 22 -6.07 -3.50 -5.55
C LEU A 22 -6.11 -4.64 -6.56
N PHE A 23 -7.02 -5.61 -6.38
CA PHE A 23 -7.22 -6.70 -7.33
C PHE A 23 -7.47 -6.16 -8.76
N LEU A 24 -8.38 -5.19 -8.90
CA LEU A 24 -8.67 -4.57 -10.21
C LEU A 24 -7.44 -3.85 -10.78
N SER A 25 -6.68 -3.15 -9.93
CA SER A 25 -5.43 -2.51 -10.35
C SER A 25 -4.41 -3.53 -10.87
N TYR A 26 -4.28 -4.69 -10.23
CA TYR A 26 -3.37 -5.74 -10.66
C TYR A 26 -3.81 -6.43 -11.94
N CYS A 27 -5.12 -6.57 -12.19
CA CYS A 27 -5.63 -7.06 -13.47
C CYS A 27 -5.20 -6.16 -14.63
N ILE A 28 -5.25 -4.83 -14.47
CA ILE A 28 -4.78 -3.88 -15.50
C ILE A 28 -3.28 -4.08 -15.76
N VAL A 29 -2.48 -4.19 -14.70
CA VAL A 29 -1.03 -4.45 -14.83
C VAL A 29 -0.76 -5.78 -15.52
N ALA A 30 -1.48 -6.85 -15.15
CA ALA A 30 -1.33 -8.17 -15.74
C ALA A 30 -1.62 -8.17 -17.25
N VAL A 31 -2.69 -7.48 -17.68
CA VAL A 31 -3.04 -7.38 -19.11
C VAL A 31 -1.94 -6.65 -19.89
N LEU A 32 -1.40 -5.55 -19.34
CA LEU A 32 -0.34 -4.78 -19.99
C LEU A 32 0.97 -5.57 -20.07
N CYS A 33 1.42 -6.17 -18.97
CA CYS A 33 2.65 -6.97 -18.94
C CYS A 33 2.52 -8.23 -19.79
N PHE A 34 1.39 -8.94 -19.72
CA PHE A 34 1.18 -10.12 -20.56
C PHE A 34 1.13 -9.74 -22.05
N GLY A 35 0.37 -8.71 -22.42
CA GLY A 35 0.17 -8.31 -23.81
C GLY A 35 1.43 -7.77 -24.50
N PHE A 36 2.22 -6.92 -23.82
CA PHE A 36 3.36 -6.25 -24.44
C PHE A 36 4.72 -6.90 -24.13
N ILE A 37 4.81 -7.75 -23.11
CA ILE A 37 6.10 -8.36 -22.71
C ILE A 37 6.08 -9.87 -22.90
N ALA A 38 5.16 -10.57 -22.24
CA ALA A 38 5.17 -12.03 -22.25
C ALA A 38 4.71 -12.63 -23.58
N LEU A 39 3.60 -12.12 -24.13
CA LEU A 39 3.01 -12.63 -25.37
C LEU A 39 3.99 -12.53 -26.56
N PRO A 40 4.69 -11.41 -26.82
CA PRO A 40 5.68 -11.36 -27.90
C PRO A 40 6.81 -12.38 -27.71
N GLN A 41 7.30 -12.57 -26.48
CA GLN A 41 8.35 -13.56 -26.19
C GLN A 41 7.86 -15.00 -26.43
N LEU A 42 6.60 -15.32 -26.08
CA LEU A 42 6.00 -16.63 -26.34
C LEU A 42 5.84 -16.90 -27.84
N LEU A 43 5.53 -15.89 -28.65
CA LEU A 43 5.41 -16.01 -30.11
C LEU A 43 6.75 -16.25 -30.80
N LEU A 44 7.88 -15.89 -30.19
CA LEU A 44 9.22 -16.08 -30.78
C LEU A 44 9.62 -17.56 -30.88
N ASN A 45 8.96 -18.46 -30.12
CA ASN A 45 9.24 -19.90 -30.07
C ASN A 45 10.75 -20.26 -29.90
N LYS A 46 11.53 -19.34 -29.33
CA LYS A 46 12.97 -19.46 -29.07
C LYS A 46 13.22 -19.27 -27.58
N HIS A 47 13.42 -20.36 -26.86
CA HIS A 47 14.00 -20.33 -25.51
C HIS A 47 15.51 -20.07 -25.63
N GLN A 48 15.91 -18.81 -25.87
CA GLN A 48 17.32 -18.40 -26.05
C GLN A 48 17.87 -17.55 -24.90
N GLY A 49 17.20 -17.54 -23.76
CA GLY A 49 17.65 -16.87 -22.53
C GLY A 49 18.62 -17.72 -21.72
N GLY A 50 19.78 -18.09 -22.29
CA GLY A 50 20.97 -18.64 -21.57
C GLY A 50 20.82 -20.00 -20.84
N PHE A 51 19.63 -20.37 -20.38
CA PHE A 51 19.33 -21.58 -19.64
C PHE A 51 18.45 -22.49 -20.50
N LYS A 52 19.03 -23.60 -20.97
CA LYS A 52 18.23 -24.70 -21.52
C LYS A 52 17.49 -25.37 -20.36
N PRO A 53 16.17 -25.64 -20.46
CA PRO A 53 15.47 -26.42 -19.45
C PRO A 53 16.07 -27.83 -19.47
N THR A 54 16.93 -28.13 -18.51
CA THR A 54 17.59 -29.43 -18.36
C THR A 54 16.71 -30.47 -17.67
N THR A 55 15.56 -30.06 -17.11
CA THR A 55 14.72 -30.92 -16.26
C THR A 55 13.22 -30.77 -16.54
N MET A 56 12.49 -31.88 -16.39
CA MET A 56 11.01 -31.87 -16.39
C MET A 56 10.47 -31.11 -15.17
N PHE A 57 9.32 -30.47 -15.36
CA PHE A 57 8.61 -29.72 -14.32
C PHE A 57 8.32 -30.59 -13.08
N LYS A 58 8.74 -30.13 -11.91
CA LYS A 58 8.37 -30.71 -10.61
C LYS A 58 7.41 -29.79 -9.88
N PHE A 59 6.45 -30.35 -9.15
CA PHE A 59 5.50 -29.54 -8.35
C PHE A 59 6.21 -28.62 -7.33
N LEU A 60 7.35 -29.05 -6.79
CA LEU A 60 8.15 -28.26 -5.86
C LEU A 60 8.75 -27.00 -6.52
N ASP A 61 8.93 -27.00 -7.84
CA ASP A 61 9.44 -25.85 -8.60
C ASP A 61 8.53 -24.63 -8.46
N ILE A 62 7.22 -24.83 -8.24
CA ILE A 62 6.25 -23.75 -7.95
C ILE A 62 6.62 -23.03 -6.65
N PHE A 63 7.15 -23.72 -5.64
CA PHE A 63 7.50 -23.07 -4.39
C PHE A 63 8.88 -22.41 -4.46
N THR A 64 9.82 -23.05 -5.14
CA THR A 64 11.21 -22.59 -5.18
C THR A 64 11.44 -21.53 -6.27
N GLY A 65 10.64 -21.53 -7.35
CA GLY A 65 10.91 -20.70 -8.53
C GLY A 65 12.13 -21.16 -9.33
N GLU A 66 12.64 -22.36 -9.07
CA GLU A 66 13.84 -22.93 -9.69
C GLU A 66 13.49 -23.98 -10.75
N GLY A 67 14.51 -24.56 -11.38
CA GLY A 67 14.35 -25.65 -12.34
C GLY A 67 13.68 -25.19 -13.62
N TYR A 68 12.53 -25.79 -13.98
CA TYR A 68 11.81 -25.43 -15.19
C TYR A 68 11.40 -23.96 -15.19
N LEU A 69 10.87 -23.46 -14.06
CA LEU A 69 10.33 -22.10 -13.95
C LEU A 69 11.39 -21.01 -14.14
N ALA A 70 12.65 -21.26 -13.75
CA ALA A 70 13.76 -20.33 -13.91
C ALA A 70 14.00 -19.93 -15.39
N THR A 71 13.66 -20.83 -16.32
CA THR A 71 13.86 -20.63 -17.77
C THR A 71 12.63 -20.09 -18.50
N THR A 72 11.52 -19.89 -17.79
CA THR A 72 10.26 -19.44 -18.37
C THR A 72 10.16 -17.91 -18.44
N VAL A 73 9.13 -17.41 -19.12
CA VAL A 73 8.76 -15.98 -19.14
C VAL A 73 8.36 -15.43 -17.76
N LEU A 74 8.34 -16.27 -16.71
CA LEU A 74 8.11 -15.82 -15.35
C LEU A 74 9.19 -14.85 -14.88
N PHE A 75 10.45 -15.07 -15.25
CA PHE A 75 11.58 -14.27 -14.78
C PHE A 75 12.29 -13.53 -15.91
N TYR A 76 13.00 -12.46 -15.53
CA TYR A 76 13.73 -11.57 -16.43
C TYR A 76 14.69 -12.30 -17.38
N GLY A 77 15.41 -13.31 -16.90
CA GLY A 77 16.36 -14.08 -17.69
C GLY A 77 15.76 -14.87 -18.85
N GLY A 78 14.46 -15.19 -18.79
CA GLY A 78 13.74 -15.91 -19.85
C GLY A 78 13.40 -15.07 -21.09
N TYR A 79 13.63 -13.76 -21.05
CA TYR A 79 13.34 -12.83 -22.15
C TYR A 79 14.54 -12.63 -23.07
N SER A 80 14.29 -12.58 -24.38
CA SER A 80 15.32 -12.42 -25.41
C SER A 80 15.66 -10.95 -25.69
N ASN A 81 16.80 -10.72 -26.34
CA ASN A 81 17.21 -9.40 -26.83
C ASN A 81 16.89 -9.18 -28.32
N GLU A 82 16.12 -10.08 -28.95
CA GLU A 82 15.87 -10.07 -30.39
C GLU A 82 14.68 -9.15 -30.77
N THR A 83 14.68 -8.71 -32.02
CA THR A 83 13.52 -8.05 -32.65
C THR A 83 12.65 -9.09 -33.35
N ILE A 84 11.36 -9.11 -33.02
CA ILE A 84 10.39 -10.12 -33.44
C ILE A 84 9.60 -9.61 -34.65
N SER A 85 9.56 -10.33 -35.77
CA SER A 85 8.67 -10.02 -36.89
C SER A 85 7.30 -10.67 -36.68
N ILE A 86 6.37 -9.97 -36.03
CA ILE A 86 5.01 -10.49 -35.73
C ILE A 86 4.15 -10.54 -37.00
N ILE A 87 4.39 -9.62 -37.93
CA ILE A 87 3.74 -9.51 -39.25
C ILE A 87 4.86 -9.25 -40.26
N PRO A 88 4.82 -9.76 -41.51
CA PRO A 88 5.90 -9.61 -42.51
C PRO A 88 6.36 -8.16 -42.82
N LYS A 89 5.75 -7.12 -42.22
CA LYS A 89 6.17 -5.72 -42.31
C LYS A 89 6.34 -5.00 -40.96
N ASN A 90 5.99 -5.60 -39.83
CA ASN A 90 6.13 -4.96 -38.50
C ASN A 90 7.08 -5.76 -37.61
N THR A 91 8.21 -5.14 -37.28
CA THR A 91 9.18 -5.63 -36.31
C THR A 91 8.90 -5.07 -34.93
N TYR A 92 8.78 -5.93 -33.92
CA TYR A 92 8.63 -5.58 -32.52
C TYR A 92 9.95 -5.76 -31.79
N ASN A 93 10.55 -4.68 -31.30
CA ASN A 93 11.77 -4.75 -30.49
C ASN A 93 11.38 -5.10 -29.05
N LEU A 94 11.68 -6.34 -28.63
CA LEU A 94 11.26 -6.84 -27.32
C LEU A 94 11.91 -6.05 -26.16
N PRO A 95 13.23 -5.78 -26.14
CA PRO A 95 13.84 -4.90 -25.13
C PRO A 95 13.17 -3.52 -25.02
N MET A 96 12.86 -2.89 -26.15
CA MET A 96 12.17 -1.59 -26.14
C MET A 96 10.74 -1.70 -25.60
N GLY A 97 10.01 -2.73 -26.04
CA GLY A 97 8.67 -3.03 -25.56
C GLY A 97 8.64 -3.30 -24.05
N TYR A 98 9.63 -4.03 -23.55
CA TYR A 98 9.84 -4.28 -22.13
C TYR A 98 10.02 -2.99 -21.35
N PHE A 99 10.99 -2.15 -21.77
CA PHE A 99 11.32 -0.91 -21.09
C PHE A 99 10.14 0.08 -21.06
N LEU A 100 9.50 0.31 -22.22
CA LEU A 100 8.35 1.21 -22.33
C LEU A 100 7.16 0.71 -21.53
N THR A 101 6.86 -0.59 -21.58
CA THR A 101 5.74 -1.16 -20.83
C THR A 101 5.94 -0.97 -19.33
N MET A 102 7.16 -1.21 -18.81
CA MET A 102 7.46 -0.97 -17.40
C MET A 102 7.25 0.48 -17.01
N ILE A 103 7.79 1.45 -17.78
CA ILE A 103 7.58 2.88 -17.52
C ILE A 103 6.10 3.24 -17.55
N CYS A 104 5.36 2.81 -18.58
CA CYS A 104 3.94 3.12 -18.71
C CYS A 104 3.13 2.53 -17.55
N VAL A 105 3.39 1.28 -17.16
CA VAL A 105 2.72 0.63 -16.03
C VAL A 105 3.00 1.38 -14.72
N TYR A 106 4.27 1.72 -14.45
CA TYR A 106 4.65 2.49 -13.27
C TYR A 106 4.00 3.88 -13.24
N LEU A 107 3.96 4.59 -14.37
CA LEU A 107 3.29 5.90 -14.46
C LEU A 107 1.77 5.79 -14.26
N ILE A 108 1.11 4.84 -14.91
CA ILE A 108 -0.35 4.63 -14.79
C ILE A 108 -0.71 4.30 -13.34
N THR A 109 0.01 3.36 -12.72
CA THR A 109 -0.21 2.95 -11.33
C THR A 109 0.06 4.09 -10.35
N PHE A 110 1.10 4.89 -10.59
CA PHE A 110 1.40 6.08 -9.80
C PHE A 110 0.28 7.13 -9.89
N ILE A 111 -0.24 7.41 -11.10
CA ILE A 111 -1.34 8.35 -11.29
C ILE A 111 -2.60 7.85 -10.59
N ILE A 112 -2.96 6.56 -10.76
CA ILE A 112 -4.13 5.94 -10.13
C ILE A 112 -4.04 6.02 -8.60
N MET A 113 -2.87 5.70 -8.03
CA MET A 113 -2.63 5.78 -6.59
C MET A 113 -2.68 7.23 -6.09
N SER A 114 -2.02 8.15 -6.79
CA SER A 114 -1.99 9.58 -6.44
C SER A 114 -3.38 10.19 -6.39
N VAL A 115 -4.19 9.93 -7.43
CA VAL A 115 -5.57 10.43 -7.52
C VAL A 115 -6.44 9.82 -6.43
N SER A 116 -6.32 8.53 -6.17
CA SER A 116 -7.05 7.84 -5.10
C SER A 116 -6.71 8.38 -3.72
N MET A 117 -5.41 8.53 -3.43
CA MET A 117 -4.92 9.12 -2.19
C MET A 117 -5.41 10.57 -2.03
N ALA A 118 -5.24 11.41 -3.06
CA ALA A 118 -5.64 12.83 -3.00
C ALA A 118 -7.15 12.99 -2.76
N ARG A 119 -7.98 12.18 -3.43
CA ARG A 119 -9.44 12.17 -3.22
C ARG A 119 -9.81 11.74 -1.81
N SER A 120 -9.18 10.67 -1.30
CA SER A 120 -9.42 10.17 0.06
C SER A 120 -8.96 11.20 1.10
N TYR A 121 -7.79 11.80 0.92
CA TYR A 121 -7.25 12.84 1.80
C TYR A 121 -8.15 14.07 1.86
N ARG A 122 -8.60 14.56 0.70
CA ARG A 122 -9.52 15.70 0.63
C ARG A 122 -10.81 15.43 1.42
N ARG A 123 -11.46 14.29 1.19
CA ARG A 123 -12.71 13.94 1.90
C ARG A 123 -12.50 13.80 3.41
N THR A 124 -11.41 13.15 3.82
CA THR A 124 -11.18 12.81 5.22
C THR A 124 -10.64 13.97 6.07
N PHE A 125 -9.76 14.81 5.52
CA PHE A 125 -9.04 15.83 6.29
C PHE A 125 -9.45 17.26 5.95
N ILE A 126 -9.82 17.54 4.69
CA ILE A 126 -10.17 18.89 4.24
C ILE A 126 -11.66 19.15 4.41
N GLU A 127 -12.51 18.24 3.93
CA GLU A 127 -13.97 18.40 3.99
C GLU A 127 -14.50 18.13 5.40
N ALA A 128 -13.93 17.16 6.11
CA ALA A 128 -14.34 16.82 7.47
C ALA A 128 -13.88 17.81 8.56
N SER A 129 -12.89 18.68 8.30
CA SER A 129 -12.43 19.70 9.27
C SER A 129 -13.30 20.96 9.27
N GLY A 130 -14.24 21.09 8.32
CA GLY A 130 -15.08 22.28 8.16
C GLY A 130 -16.41 22.27 8.92
N ILE A 131 -16.88 21.12 9.43
CA ILE A 131 -18.21 20.95 10.05
C ILE A 131 -18.06 20.78 11.56
N THR A 132 -18.46 21.79 12.32
CA THR A 132 -18.43 21.81 13.79
C THR A 132 -19.63 21.13 14.44
N SER A 133 -20.66 20.75 13.67
CA SER A 133 -21.91 20.10 14.12
C SER A 133 -21.96 18.58 13.85
N THR A 134 -20.83 17.87 13.96
CA THR A 134 -20.77 16.44 13.58
C THR A 134 -21.70 15.53 14.39
N TYR A 135 -22.07 15.92 15.61
CA TYR A 135 -22.86 15.08 16.53
C TYR A 135 -24.36 15.23 16.29
N ALA A 136 -24.88 16.45 16.24
CA ALA A 136 -26.30 16.70 15.98
C ALA A 136 -26.71 16.17 14.60
N ASP A 137 -25.91 16.43 13.56
CA ASP A 137 -26.18 15.92 12.21
C ASP A 137 -26.20 14.39 12.17
N LYS A 138 -25.35 13.72 12.97
CA LYS A 138 -25.35 12.26 13.04
C LYS A 138 -26.48 11.68 13.88
N ILE A 139 -26.94 12.38 14.90
CA ILE A 139 -28.08 11.92 15.71
C ILE A 139 -29.38 12.09 14.91
N PHE A 140 -29.55 13.24 14.23
CA PHE A 140 -30.81 13.61 13.58
C PHE A 140 -30.89 13.23 12.09
N CYS A 141 -29.77 13.19 11.36
CA CYS A 141 -29.75 13.03 9.90
C CYS A 141 -29.06 11.74 9.42
N ALA A 142 -28.62 10.84 10.30
CA ALA A 142 -27.90 9.65 9.87
C ALA A 142 -28.77 8.48 9.39
N TRP A 143 -30.08 8.51 9.67
CA TRP A 143 -30.99 7.45 9.24
C TRP A 143 -31.40 7.63 7.77
N ASP A 144 -31.21 6.60 6.95
CA ASP A 144 -31.67 6.56 5.57
C ASP A 144 -33.08 5.96 5.50
N PHE A 145 -34.07 6.81 5.25
CA PHE A 145 -35.49 6.42 5.13
C PHE A 145 -35.79 5.66 3.83
N GLY A 146 -34.87 5.60 2.87
CA GLY A 146 -35.01 4.80 1.65
C GLY A 146 -34.80 3.30 1.85
N ILE A 147 -34.46 2.86 3.07
CA ILE A 147 -34.23 1.44 3.37
C ILE A 147 -35.57 0.69 3.50
N SER A 148 -35.91 -0.08 2.46
CA SER A 148 -37.14 -0.90 2.42
C SER A 148 -36.98 -2.33 2.96
N ASN A 149 -35.75 -2.82 3.10
CA ASN A 149 -35.49 -4.20 3.53
C ASN A 149 -35.17 -4.28 5.02
N GLU A 150 -35.94 -5.07 5.77
CA GLU A 150 -35.80 -5.23 7.23
C GLU A 150 -34.39 -5.69 7.66
N LYS A 151 -33.76 -6.57 6.88
CA LYS A 151 -32.36 -6.99 7.13
C LYS A 151 -31.41 -5.82 6.98
N MET A 152 -31.62 -4.97 5.98
CA MET A 152 -30.81 -3.76 5.75
C MET A 152 -31.06 -2.70 6.83
N ALA A 153 -32.30 -2.58 7.32
CA ALA A 153 -32.65 -1.66 8.40
C ALA A 153 -31.96 -2.05 9.72
N ARG A 154 -32.02 -3.33 10.10
CA ARG A 154 -31.27 -3.85 11.27
C ARG A 154 -29.76 -3.61 11.14
N LEU A 155 -29.24 -3.74 9.92
CA LEU A 155 -27.84 -3.57 9.61
C LEU A 155 -27.39 -2.11 9.69
N ALA A 156 -28.19 -1.18 9.17
CA ALA A 156 -27.97 0.26 9.26
C ALA A 156 -28.07 0.75 10.71
N HIS A 157 -29.06 0.27 11.47
CA HIS A 157 -29.22 0.59 12.88
C HIS A 157 -27.99 0.18 13.69
N LYS A 158 -27.50 -1.06 13.50
CA LYS A 158 -26.30 -1.55 14.18
C LYS A 158 -25.04 -0.78 13.79
N SER A 159 -24.92 -0.38 12.52
CA SER A 159 -23.82 0.46 12.05
C SER A 159 -23.83 1.84 12.72
N LEU A 160 -24.99 2.51 12.77
CA LEU A 160 -25.15 3.83 13.37
C LEU A 160 -24.86 3.82 14.88
N PHE A 161 -25.41 2.82 15.60
CA PHE A 161 -25.16 2.63 17.02
C PHE A 161 -23.66 2.54 17.32
N ASN A 162 -22.94 1.72 16.55
CA ASN A 162 -21.50 1.57 16.69
C ASN A 162 -20.76 2.89 16.42
N GLU A 163 -21.15 3.62 15.38
CA GLU A 163 -20.50 4.89 15.04
C GLU A 163 -20.70 5.99 16.11
N ILE A 164 -21.89 6.08 16.72
CA ILE A 164 -22.15 7.01 17.83
C ILE A 164 -21.34 6.64 19.07
N ARG A 165 -21.30 5.34 19.40
CA ARG A 165 -20.51 4.82 20.52
C ARG A 165 -19.02 5.16 20.38
N GLU A 166 -18.48 5.10 19.16
CA GLU A 166 -17.10 5.48 18.89
C GLU A 166 -16.85 6.96 19.19
N MET A 167 -17.75 7.85 18.77
CA MET A 167 -17.60 9.29 18.98
C MET A 167 -17.72 9.71 20.45
N LEU A 168 -18.53 9.00 21.26
CA LEU A 168 -18.65 9.24 22.71
C LEU A 168 -17.38 8.83 23.46
N ASN A 169 -16.81 7.67 23.12
CA ASN A 169 -15.54 7.22 23.69
C ASN A 169 -14.37 8.18 23.45
N GLU A 170 -14.42 8.98 22.37
CA GLU A 170 -13.40 10.01 22.11
C GLU A 170 -13.52 11.22 23.05
N LEU A 171 -14.74 11.56 23.47
CA LEU A 171 -15.02 12.69 24.36
C LEU A 171 -14.72 12.35 25.82
N GLU A 172 -14.99 11.11 26.23
CA GLU A 172 -14.76 10.65 27.60
C GLU A 172 -13.29 10.45 27.96
N MET A 173 -12.36 10.58 27.02
CA MET A 173 -10.92 10.43 27.29
C MET A 173 -10.42 11.61 28.14
N PRO A 174 -10.18 11.45 29.45
CA PRO A 174 -9.79 12.56 30.29
C PRO A 174 -8.36 13.00 29.97
N GLU A 175 -8.13 14.30 29.84
CA GLU A 175 -6.78 14.86 29.82
C GLU A 175 -6.18 14.77 31.22
N ILE A 176 -5.58 13.63 31.55
CA ILE A 176 -4.87 13.48 32.83
C ILE A 176 -3.67 14.44 32.81
N GLU A 177 -3.71 15.47 33.64
CA GLU A 177 -2.57 16.37 33.91
C GLU A 177 -1.44 15.57 34.54
N GLN A 178 -0.24 15.64 33.94
CA GLN A 178 0.94 14.93 34.43
C GLN A 178 1.86 15.92 35.14
N THR A 179 2.39 15.53 36.29
CA THR A 179 3.45 16.29 36.97
C THR A 179 4.71 16.36 36.09
N PHE A 180 5.53 17.41 36.28
CA PHE A 180 6.75 17.63 35.50
C PHE A 180 7.67 16.41 35.47
N LEU A 181 7.86 15.74 36.62
CA LEU A 181 8.68 14.54 36.74
C LEU A 181 8.09 13.34 35.99
N GLN A 182 6.77 13.12 36.05
CA GLN A 182 6.09 12.08 35.28
C GLN A 182 6.17 12.35 33.77
N LYS A 183 6.07 13.62 33.36
CA LYS A 183 6.22 14.03 31.96
C LYS A 183 7.65 13.78 31.46
N PHE A 184 8.67 14.12 32.25
CA PHE A 184 10.07 13.84 31.94
C PHE A 184 10.32 12.34 31.78
N TRP A 185 9.93 11.51 32.76
CA TRP A 185 10.07 10.05 32.67
C TRP A 185 9.30 9.45 31.49
N SER A 186 8.10 9.94 31.20
CA SER A 186 7.33 9.49 30.04
C SER A 186 8.02 9.81 28.71
N ILE A 187 8.62 11.00 28.58
CA ILE A 187 9.39 11.39 27.39
C ILE A 187 10.66 10.55 27.30
N ALA A 188 11.41 10.39 28.39
CA ALA A 188 12.63 9.58 28.42
C ALA A 188 12.36 8.12 28.01
N LEU A 189 11.28 7.51 28.53
CA LEU A 189 10.86 6.15 28.17
C LEU A 189 10.55 6.01 26.68
N LYS A 190 9.80 6.96 26.11
CA LYS A 190 9.47 6.97 24.68
C LYS A 190 10.72 7.14 23.82
N THR A 191 11.57 8.11 24.15
CA THR A 191 12.83 8.35 23.44
C THR A 191 13.72 7.09 23.47
N SER A 192 13.90 6.47 24.63
CA SER A 192 14.64 5.21 24.77
C SER A 192 14.03 4.09 23.93
N SER A 193 12.71 3.95 23.94
CA SER A 193 11.99 2.95 23.14
C SER A 193 12.15 3.18 21.63
N HIS A 194 12.17 4.44 21.17
CA HIS A 194 12.46 4.78 19.77
C HIS A 194 13.90 4.42 19.38
N PHE A 195 14.89 4.67 20.24
CA PHE A 195 16.28 4.24 20.02
C PHE A 195 16.40 2.72 19.98
N LEU A 196 15.72 2.01 20.90
CA LEU A 196 15.67 0.55 20.92
C LEU A 196 15.12 -0.02 19.62
N VAL A 197 14.02 0.56 19.10
CA VAL A 197 13.44 0.14 17.82
C VAL A 197 14.40 0.39 16.67
N LEU A 198 15.07 1.55 16.63
CA LEU A 198 16.07 1.84 15.60
C LEU A 198 17.23 0.83 15.64
N PHE A 199 17.71 0.47 16.83
CA PHE A 199 18.74 -0.53 17.03
C PHE A 199 18.30 -1.92 16.56
N MET A 200 17.07 -2.34 16.90
CA MET A 200 16.50 -3.60 16.42
C MET A 200 16.40 -3.62 14.89
N LEU A 201 15.95 -2.52 14.26
CA LEU A 201 15.88 -2.40 12.80
C LEU A 201 17.25 -2.51 12.14
N ALA A 202 18.27 -1.83 12.69
CA ALA A 202 19.64 -1.93 12.19
C ALA A 202 20.20 -3.35 12.35
N GLY A 203 20.00 -3.99 13.52
CA GLY A 203 20.42 -5.36 13.78
C GLY A 203 19.75 -6.38 12.84
N LEU A 204 18.46 -6.18 12.54
CA LEU A 204 17.75 -6.99 11.54
C LEU A 204 18.31 -6.81 10.15
N GLY A 205 18.64 -5.58 9.75
CA GLY A 205 19.26 -5.32 8.45
C GLY A 205 20.59 -6.04 8.30
N VAL A 206 21.45 -5.95 9.33
CA VAL A 206 22.74 -6.67 9.36
C VAL A 206 22.53 -8.18 9.38
N GLY A 207 21.61 -8.68 10.20
CA GLY A 207 21.31 -10.12 10.28
C GLY A 207 20.74 -10.69 8.98
N MET A 208 19.91 -9.93 8.28
CA MET A 208 19.42 -10.29 6.95
C MET A 208 20.54 -10.33 5.91
N TRP A 209 21.44 -9.34 5.92
CA TRP A 209 22.60 -9.32 5.03
C TRP A 209 23.54 -10.50 5.28
N THR A 210 23.83 -10.83 6.54
CA THR A 210 24.68 -11.98 6.88
C THR A 210 24.01 -13.30 6.51
N MET A 211 22.69 -13.42 6.71
CA MET A 211 21.91 -14.58 6.27
C MET A 211 21.98 -14.75 4.75
N LEU A 212 21.74 -13.67 3.99
CA LEU A 212 21.85 -13.66 2.53
C LEU A 212 23.23 -14.13 2.05
N LYS A 213 24.31 -13.64 2.68
CA LYS A 213 25.67 -14.08 2.38
C LYS A 213 25.90 -15.55 2.69
N TYR A 214 25.46 -16.02 3.87
CA TYR A 214 25.65 -17.40 4.30
C TYR A 214 24.93 -18.39 3.39
N PHE A 215 23.65 -18.14 3.07
CA PHE A 215 22.88 -19.01 2.18
C PHE A 215 23.27 -18.86 0.71
N GLY A 216 23.85 -17.72 0.31
CA GLY A 216 24.43 -17.55 -1.02
C GLY A 216 25.74 -18.31 -1.24
N ASP A 217 26.49 -18.61 -0.17
CA ASP A 217 27.78 -19.33 -0.22
C ASP A 217 27.63 -20.87 -0.13
N ILE A 218 26.44 -21.39 0.21
CA ILE A 218 26.20 -22.83 0.28
C ILE A 218 25.99 -23.39 -1.14
N GLU A 219 27.05 -23.94 -1.72
CA GLU A 219 27.06 -24.63 -3.03
C GLU A 219 26.34 -26.00 -3.05
N ASP A 220 25.71 -26.42 -1.95
CA ASP A 220 25.03 -27.73 -1.87
C ASP A 220 23.67 -27.74 -2.61
N VAL A 221 23.76 -28.03 -3.91
CA VAL A 221 22.70 -28.25 -4.89
C VAL A 221 21.70 -29.38 -4.51
N THR A 222 21.93 -30.10 -3.41
CA THR A 222 21.19 -31.33 -3.08
C THR A 222 19.85 -31.14 -2.35
N ARG A 223 19.48 -29.92 -1.92
CA ARG A 223 18.14 -29.67 -1.36
C ARG A 223 17.47 -28.46 -2.00
N SER A 224 16.52 -28.70 -2.90
CA SER A 224 15.59 -27.68 -3.43
C SER A 224 14.89 -26.86 -2.34
N PHE A 225 14.75 -27.41 -1.12
CA PHE A 225 14.22 -26.68 0.04
C PHE A 225 15.14 -25.56 0.56
N SER A 226 16.44 -25.57 0.22
CA SER A 226 17.39 -24.58 0.72
C SER A 226 17.00 -23.15 0.33
N TYR A 227 16.49 -22.98 -0.89
CA TYR A 227 16.01 -21.71 -1.42
C TYR A 227 14.83 -21.11 -0.65
N LEU A 228 14.11 -21.90 0.15
CA LEU A 228 12.97 -21.42 0.93
C LEU A 228 13.37 -20.89 2.33
N TYR A 229 14.57 -21.19 2.82
CA TYR A 229 14.97 -20.79 4.19
C TYR A 229 14.95 -19.28 4.38
N LEU A 230 15.51 -18.52 3.43
CA LEU A 230 15.53 -17.07 3.51
C LEU A 230 14.11 -16.47 3.48
N PRO A 231 13.26 -16.76 2.48
CA PRO A 231 11.87 -16.29 2.46
C PRO A 231 11.07 -16.67 3.71
N ILE A 232 11.26 -17.88 4.24
CA ILE A 232 10.59 -18.33 5.47
C ILE A 232 11.09 -17.53 6.67
N ALA A 233 12.40 -17.41 6.84
CA ALA A 233 12.97 -16.66 7.96
C ALA A 233 12.55 -15.19 7.90
N THR A 234 12.62 -14.53 6.74
CA THR A 234 12.22 -13.12 6.58
C THR A 234 10.75 -12.90 6.94
N ASN A 235 9.84 -13.75 6.46
CA ASN A 235 8.43 -13.64 6.79
C ASN A 235 8.15 -13.91 8.28
N CYS A 236 8.79 -14.92 8.87
CA CYS A 236 8.70 -15.20 10.31
C CYS A 236 9.23 -14.04 11.15
N ILE A 237 10.41 -13.50 10.81
CA ILE A 237 11.00 -12.34 11.47
C ILE A 237 10.08 -11.14 11.38
N MET A 238 9.49 -10.88 10.20
CA MET A 238 8.54 -9.79 10.01
C MET A 238 7.33 -9.92 10.95
N LEU A 239 6.74 -11.12 11.05
CA LEU A 239 5.62 -11.38 11.95
C LEU A 239 6.01 -11.20 13.42
N VAL A 240 7.17 -11.71 13.85
CA VAL A 240 7.66 -11.58 15.22
C VAL A 240 7.92 -10.11 15.56
N MET A 241 8.56 -9.36 14.66
CA MET A 241 8.89 -7.96 14.87
C MET A 241 7.64 -7.07 14.93
N GLN A 242 6.62 -7.35 14.13
CA GLN A 242 5.30 -6.70 14.25
C GLN A 242 4.71 -6.88 15.66
N MET A 243 4.84 -8.07 16.26
CA MET A 243 4.38 -8.32 17.64
C MET A 243 5.23 -7.57 18.67
N VAL A 244 6.56 -7.58 18.50
CA VAL A 244 7.50 -6.87 19.38
C VAL A 244 7.21 -5.36 19.37
N PHE A 245 7.03 -4.75 18.21
CA PHE A 245 6.68 -3.32 18.12
C PHE A 245 5.34 -2.99 18.77
N GLY A 246 4.36 -3.89 18.63
CA GLY A 246 3.07 -3.78 19.32
C GLY A 246 3.22 -3.81 20.85
N TYR A 247 4.12 -4.66 21.36
CA TYR A 247 4.43 -4.73 22.79
C TYR A 247 5.15 -3.48 23.29
N ILE A 248 6.18 -3.01 22.57
CA ILE A 248 6.89 -1.76 22.87
C ILE A 248 5.91 -0.58 22.90
N ALA A 249 5.03 -0.48 21.90
CA ALA A 249 3.99 0.54 21.85
C ALA A 249 2.99 0.45 23.02
N LYS A 250 2.82 -0.72 23.64
CA LYS A 250 2.02 -0.89 24.86
C LYS A 250 2.76 -0.36 26.09
N MET A 251 4.06 -0.59 26.19
CA MET A 251 4.90 -0.09 27.28
C MET A 251 5.01 1.45 27.28
N GLU A 252 5.02 2.07 26.10
CA GLU A 252 5.16 3.53 25.95
C GLU A 252 3.96 4.36 26.48
N GLY A 253 2.84 3.70 26.80
CA GLY A 253 1.71 4.33 27.49
C GLY A 253 1.17 5.60 26.79
N TYR A 254 1.01 5.58 25.46
CA TYR A 254 0.47 6.72 24.73
C TYR A 254 -0.93 7.11 25.22
N LYS A 255 -1.11 8.41 25.52
CA LYS A 255 -2.40 8.98 25.97
C LYS A 255 -3.52 8.72 24.97
N SER A 256 -3.25 8.92 23.68
CA SER A 256 -4.22 8.66 22.62
C SER A 256 -3.98 7.28 21.98
N PRO A 257 -5.01 6.41 21.90
CA PRO A 257 -4.91 5.12 21.19
C PRO A 257 -4.61 5.32 19.70
N ARG A 258 -4.99 6.48 19.13
CA ARG A 258 -4.68 6.83 17.74
C ARG A 258 -3.18 6.98 17.52
N THR A 259 -2.51 7.76 18.37
CA THR A 259 -1.05 7.98 18.31
C THR A 259 -0.31 6.67 18.45
N LYS A 260 -0.72 5.80 19.39
CA LYS A 260 -0.15 4.46 19.56
C LYS A 260 -0.16 3.65 18.25
N VAL A 261 -1.31 3.62 17.58
CA VAL A 261 -1.46 2.90 16.32
C VAL A 261 -0.63 3.54 15.21
N HIS A 262 -0.61 4.87 15.10
CA HIS A 262 0.19 5.56 14.06
C HIS A 262 1.70 5.31 14.23
N VAL A 263 2.21 5.34 15.47
CA VAL A 263 3.62 5.04 15.75
C VAL A 263 3.92 3.58 15.39
N ASN A 264 3.07 2.64 15.80
CA ASN A 264 3.27 1.23 15.47
C ASN A 264 3.24 0.99 13.94
N LEU A 265 2.31 1.62 13.23
CA LEU A 265 2.23 1.55 11.77
C LEU A 265 3.52 2.10 11.13
N MET A 266 4.06 3.23 11.62
CA MET A 266 5.30 3.80 11.09
C MET A 266 6.50 2.87 11.33
N ARG A 267 6.60 2.22 12.50
CA ARG A 267 7.68 1.25 12.79
C ARG A 267 7.64 0.04 11.85
N ASN A 268 6.44 -0.47 11.59
CA ASN A 268 6.26 -1.57 10.64
C ASN A 268 6.60 -1.16 9.22
N PHE A 269 6.20 0.05 8.80
CA PHE A 269 6.62 0.60 7.51
C PHE A 269 8.15 0.73 7.39
N LEU A 270 8.84 1.20 8.45
CA LEU A 270 10.31 1.26 8.46
C LEU A 270 10.95 -0.13 8.40
N LEU A 271 10.38 -1.14 9.05
CA LEU A 271 10.84 -2.53 8.95
C LEU A 271 10.76 -3.04 7.51
N GLU A 272 9.66 -2.77 6.81
CA GLU A 272 9.48 -3.14 5.40
C GLU A 272 10.56 -2.49 4.52
N VAL A 273 10.83 -1.20 4.72
CA VAL A 273 11.87 -0.45 4.01
C VAL A 273 13.26 -1.06 4.25
N VAL A 274 13.58 -1.46 5.48
CA VAL A 274 14.86 -2.10 5.82
C VAL A 274 15.01 -3.44 5.11
N ILE A 275 13.99 -4.32 5.18
CA ILE A 275 14.03 -5.65 4.57
C ILE A 275 14.23 -5.53 3.05
N ILE A 276 13.42 -4.69 2.40
CA ILE A 276 13.49 -4.47 0.96
C ILE A 276 14.82 -3.82 0.55
N GLY A 277 15.27 -2.82 1.31
CA GLY A 277 16.53 -2.12 1.04
C GLY A 277 17.74 -3.03 1.11
N VAL A 278 17.79 -3.91 2.12
CA VAL A 278 18.85 -4.92 2.26
C VAL A 278 18.79 -5.96 1.14
N LEU A 279 17.60 -6.45 0.80
CA LEU A 279 17.42 -7.41 -0.29
C LEU A 279 17.92 -6.84 -1.62
N LEU A 280 17.48 -5.63 -1.99
CA LEU A 280 17.93 -4.96 -3.21
C LEU A 280 19.43 -4.66 -3.17
N GLY A 281 19.92 -4.10 -2.07
CA GLY A 281 21.34 -3.75 -1.92
C GLY A 281 22.26 -4.96 -2.04
N PHE A 282 21.86 -6.11 -1.48
CA PHE A 282 22.63 -7.35 -1.55
C PHE A 282 22.76 -7.85 -2.99
N TRP A 283 21.64 -8.04 -3.68
CA TRP A 283 21.66 -8.62 -5.02
C TRP A 283 22.24 -7.68 -6.09
N ILE A 284 22.09 -6.36 -5.94
CA ILE A 284 22.77 -5.38 -6.81
C ILE A 284 24.29 -5.44 -6.62
N SER A 285 24.76 -5.76 -5.41
CA SER A 285 26.19 -5.86 -5.09
C SER A 285 26.77 -7.25 -5.35
N ASP A 286 25.92 -8.25 -5.61
CA ASP A 286 26.34 -9.62 -5.80
C ASP A 286 26.97 -9.80 -7.19
N THR A 287 28.25 -10.19 -7.20
CA THR A 287 29.00 -10.47 -8.42
C THR A 287 29.04 -11.96 -8.76
N LYS A 288 28.52 -12.83 -7.89
CA LYS A 288 28.59 -14.28 -8.07
C LYS A 288 27.45 -14.83 -8.92
N SER A 289 26.25 -14.27 -8.79
CA SER A 289 25.11 -14.71 -9.60
C SER A 289 25.35 -14.41 -11.09
N GLN A 290 25.14 -15.44 -11.93
CA GLN A 290 25.22 -15.27 -13.38
C GLN A 290 24.22 -14.21 -13.89
N CYS A 291 23.08 -14.05 -13.22
CA CYS A 291 22.01 -13.13 -13.57
C CYS A 291 21.33 -12.59 -12.31
N TRP A 292 21.82 -11.47 -11.76
CA TRP A 292 21.30 -10.91 -10.52
C TRP A 292 19.84 -10.44 -10.66
N GLU A 293 19.42 -9.99 -11.85
CA GLU A 293 18.04 -9.56 -12.11
C GLU A 293 17.04 -10.71 -11.95
N THR A 294 17.42 -11.90 -12.43
CA THR A 294 16.58 -13.11 -12.27
C THR A 294 16.58 -13.56 -10.82
N ALA A 295 17.73 -13.49 -10.14
CA ALA A 295 17.85 -13.90 -8.74
C ALA A 295 16.98 -13.03 -7.81
N ILE A 296 16.95 -11.70 -8.00
CA ILE A 296 16.01 -10.81 -7.30
C ILE A 296 14.55 -11.21 -7.61
N GLY A 297 14.24 -11.46 -8.88
CA GLY A 297 12.91 -11.89 -9.30
C GLY A 297 12.46 -13.18 -8.61
N GLN A 298 13.36 -14.17 -8.50
CA GLN A 298 13.13 -15.42 -7.80
C GLN A 298 12.95 -15.23 -6.29
N GLU A 299 13.78 -14.41 -5.64
CA GLU A 299 13.61 -14.13 -4.21
C GLU A 299 12.28 -13.42 -3.90
N ILE A 300 11.91 -12.42 -4.70
CA ILE A 300 10.63 -11.72 -4.51
C ILE A 300 9.46 -12.68 -4.77
N TYR A 301 9.56 -13.53 -5.78
CA TYR A 301 8.57 -14.58 -6.05
C TYR A 301 8.40 -15.51 -4.85
N ARG A 302 9.51 -16.05 -4.31
CA ARG A 302 9.51 -16.92 -3.15
C ARG A 302 8.94 -16.21 -1.92
N LEU A 303 9.29 -14.95 -1.67
CA LEU A 303 8.73 -14.13 -0.60
C LEU A 303 7.21 -13.99 -0.72
N VAL A 304 6.68 -13.74 -1.92
CA VAL A 304 5.23 -13.59 -2.15
C VAL A 304 4.48 -14.90 -1.90
N ILE A 305 5.03 -16.04 -2.35
CA ILE A 305 4.45 -17.37 -2.14
C ILE A 305 4.51 -17.79 -0.68
N VAL A 306 5.66 -17.62 -0.03
CA VAL A 306 5.84 -17.98 1.38
C VAL A 306 5.01 -17.09 2.30
N ASP A 307 4.93 -15.79 2.02
CA ASP A 307 4.00 -14.88 2.73
C ASP A 307 2.55 -15.34 2.58
N PHE A 308 2.13 -15.80 1.39
CA PHE A 308 0.80 -16.32 1.18
C PHE A 308 0.53 -17.57 2.04
N VAL A 309 1.44 -18.54 2.03
CA VAL A 309 1.32 -19.77 2.82
C VAL A 309 1.30 -19.46 4.31
N ILE A 310 2.24 -18.65 4.79
CA ILE A 310 2.33 -18.28 6.21
C ILE A 310 1.10 -17.46 6.62
N SER A 311 0.62 -16.54 5.79
CA SER A 311 -0.58 -15.76 6.09
C SER A 311 -1.83 -16.63 6.18
N VAL A 312 -2.04 -17.54 5.23
CA VAL A 312 -3.20 -18.45 5.24
C VAL A 312 -3.12 -19.41 6.42
N CYS A 313 -2.01 -20.14 6.56
CA CYS A 313 -1.85 -21.12 7.63
C CYS A 313 -1.81 -20.45 9.00
N GLY A 314 -1.01 -19.39 9.16
CA GLY A 314 -0.82 -18.67 10.41
C GLY A 314 -2.11 -18.02 10.90
N VAL A 315 -2.85 -17.31 10.04
CA VAL A 315 -4.15 -16.73 10.43
C VAL A 315 -5.15 -17.83 10.76
N THR A 316 -5.25 -18.89 9.96
CA THR A 316 -6.20 -19.98 10.22
C THR A 316 -5.91 -20.67 11.56
N ILE A 317 -4.65 -21.05 11.81
CA ILE A 317 -4.22 -21.68 13.05
C ILE A 317 -4.46 -20.75 14.24
N TYR A 318 -4.02 -19.48 14.15
CA TYR A 318 -4.19 -18.51 15.23
C TYR A 318 -5.66 -18.35 15.61
N GLN A 319 -6.54 -18.18 14.62
CA GLN A 319 -7.96 -17.93 14.88
C GLN A 319 -8.69 -19.18 15.39
N ILE A 320 -8.36 -20.37 14.88
CA ILE A 320 -8.92 -21.64 15.38
C ILE A 320 -8.47 -21.88 16.82
N THR A 321 -7.16 -21.80 17.09
CA THR A 321 -6.61 -22.02 18.43
C THR A 321 -7.20 -21.04 19.43
N LYS A 322 -7.26 -19.74 19.10
CA LYS A 322 -7.87 -18.73 19.97
C LYS A 322 -9.36 -18.94 20.16
N SER A 323 -10.08 -19.38 19.12
CA SER A 323 -11.50 -19.71 19.22
C SER A 323 -11.75 -20.90 20.15
N LEU A 324 -10.96 -21.97 20.03
CA LEU A 324 -11.04 -23.15 20.90
C LEU A 324 -10.71 -22.76 22.35
N LEU A 325 -9.62 -22.02 22.54
CA LEU A 325 -9.16 -21.60 23.86
C LEU A 325 -10.15 -20.66 24.55
N SER A 326 -10.84 -19.79 23.80
CA SER A 326 -11.91 -18.93 24.34
C SER A 326 -13.17 -19.69 24.77
N ARG A 327 -13.40 -20.90 24.21
CA ARG A 327 -14.49 -21.78 24.65
C ARG A 327 -14.12 -22.55 25.91
N SER A 328 -12.85 -22.94 26.04
CA SER A 328 -12.34 -23.66 27.21
C SER A 328 -12.04 -22.76 28.40
N PHE A 329 -11.57 -21.53 28.16
CA PHE A 329 -11.16 -20.59 29.20
C PHE A 329 -11.85 -19.25 29.00
N THR A 330 -12.76 -18.90 29.92
CA THR A 330 -13.54 -17.66 29.90
C THR A 330 -12.68 -16.39 30.05
N PHE A 331 -11.46 -16.50 30.59
CA PHE A 331 -10.50 -15.40 30.66
C PHE A 331 -9.95 -14.99 29.28
N ILE A 332 -9.97 -15.90 28.31
CA ILE A 332 -9.40 -15.67 26.97
C ILE A 332 -10.50 -15.20 26.04
N GLY A 333 -10.50 -13.90 25.74
CA GLY A 333 -11.48 -13.32 24.83
C GLY A 333 -11.44 -13.93 23.43
N ALA A 334 -12.62 -14.06 22.81
CA ALA A 334 -12.76 -14.55 21.43
C ALA A 334 -11.91 -13.73 20.44
N PRO A 335 -11.47 -14.34 19.32
CA PRO A 335 -10.61 -13.69 18.34
C PRO A 335 -11.26 -12.45 17.69
N GLU A 336 -10.48 -11.40 17.50
CA GLU A 336 -10.86 -10.17 16.80
C GLU A 336 -10.02 -10.07 15.51
N PHE A 337 -10.59 -9.49 14.47
CA PHE A 337 -9.87 -9.22 13.23
C PHE A 337 -9.11 -7.90 13.34
N ASP A 338 -7.77 -7.97 13.43
CA ASP A 338 -6.93 -6.78 13.47
C ASP A 338 -6.74 -6.22 12.05
N ILE A 339 -7.50 -5.18 11.76
CA ILE A 339 -7.44 -4.46 10.47
C ILE A 339 -6.06 -3.85 10.25
N SER A 340 -5.38 -3.40 11.31
CA SER A 340 -4.11 -2.70 11.19
C SER A 340 -2.99 -3.61 10.73
N GLN A 341 -2.89 -4.80 11.32
CA GLN A 341 -1.91 -5.80 10.92
C GLN A 341 -2.20 -6.35 9.52
N ALA A 342 -3.46 -6.67 9.22
CA ALA A 342 -3.86 -7.16 7.90
C ALA A 342 -3.59 -6.12 6.78
N SER A 343 -3.73 -4.84 7.08
CA SER A 343 -3.47 -3.77 6.12
C SER A 343 -1.98 -3.50 5.92
N LEU A 344 -1.15 -3.62 6.97
CA LEU A 344 0.32 -3.52 6.84
C LEU A 344 0.88 -4.63 5.95
N SER A 345 0.51 -5.88 6.20
CA SER A 345 0.89 -7.00 5.33
C SER A 345 0.48 -6.78 3.88
N LEU A 346 -0.65 -6.10 3.64
CA LEU A 346 -1.09 -5.74 2.30
C LEU A 346 -0.21 -4.66 1.65
N VAL A 347 0.23 -3.64 2.40
CA VAL A 347 1.16 -2.61 1.91
C VAL A 347 2.53 -3.23 1.58
N PHE A 348 3.05 -4.11 2.45
CA PHE A 348 4.29 -4.84 2.19
C PHE A 348 4.20 -5.66 0.90
N ASN A 349 3.14 -6.47 0.76
CA ASN A 349 2.89 -7.29 -0.42
C ASN A 349 2.75 -6.45 -1.70
N GLN A 350 2.10 -5.29 -1.61
CA GLN A 350 2.00 -4.35 -2.72
C GLN A 350 3.37 -3.79 -3.12
N THR A 351 4.21 -3.48 -2.13
CA THR A 351 5.56 -2.94 -2.37
C THR A 351 6.46 -4.00 -3.01
N LEU A 352 6.45 -5.23 -2.49
CA LEU A 352 7.15 -6.37 -3.11
C LEU A 352 6.67 -6.61 -4.55
N PHE A 353 5.36 -6.56 -4.79
CA PHE A 353 4.80 -6.70 -6.12
C PHE A 353 5.37 -5.66 -7.11
N PHE A 354 5.37 -4.38 -6.72
CA PHE A 354 5.86 -3.32 -7.61
C PHE A 354 7.38 -3.38 -7.83
N ILE A 355 8.16 -3.85 -6.86
CA ILE A 355 9.60 -4.07 -7.07
C ILE A 355 9.82 -5.28 -7.99
N GLY A 356 9.14 -6.38 -7.69
CA GLY A 356 9.24 -7.63 -8.43
C GLY A 356 8.75 -7.53 -9.87
N LEU A 357 7.86 -6.59 -10.18
CA LEU A 357 7.31 -6.41 -11.52
C LEU A 357 8.40 -6.21 -12.59
N LEU A 358 9.47 -5.47 -12.27
CA LEU A 358 10.60 -5.24 -13.17
C LEU A 358 11.40 -6.51 -13.46
N TYR A 359 11.38 -7.49 -12.56
CA TYR A 359 12.20 -8.71 -12.65
C TYR A 359 11.38 -9.95 -12.98
N SER A 360 10.05 -9.89 -12.78
CA SER A 360 9.10 -10.96 -13.03
C SER A 360 7.80 -10.38 -13.62
N PRO A 361 7.72 -10.18 -14.95
CA PRO A 361 6.55 -9.57 -15.59
C PRO A 361 5.26 -10.37 -15.48
N ILE A 362 5.34 -11.67 -15.17
CA ILE A 362 4.17 -12.56 -14.96
C ILE A 362 3.75 -12.65 -13.49
N LEU A 363 4.53 -12.09 -12.55
CA LEU A 363 4.17 -11.96 -11.14
C LEU A 363 2.74 -11.41 -10.89
N PRO A 364 2.20 -10.45 -11.69
CA PRO A 364 0.81 -10.01 -11.56
C PRO A 364 -0.22 -11.13 -11.57
N VAL A 365 -0.05 -12.16 -12.41
CA VAL A 365 -0.99 -13.29 -12.49
C VAL A 365 -1.02 -14.07 -11.18
N ILE A 366 0.17 -14.29 -10.61
CA ILE A 366 0.34 -15.03 -9.35
C ILE A 366 -0.25 -14.23 -8.19
N VAL A 367 -0.01 -12.92 -8.16
CA VAL A 367 -0.58 -12.03 -7.16
C VAL A 367 -2.11 -11.92 -7.29
N ILE A 368 -2.67 -11.93 -8.50
CA ILE A 368 -4.12 -11.98 -8.72
C ILE A 368 -4.73 -13.25 -8.11
N VAL A 369 -4.13 -14.42 -8.36
CA VAL A 369 -4.58 -15.69 -7.75
C VAL A 369 -4.48 -15.63 -6.22
N LYS A 370 -3.35 -15.15 -5.68
CA LYS A 370 -3.15 -14.91 -4.24
C LYS A 370 -4.26 -14.02 -3.68
N MET A 371 -4.59 -12.90 -4.34
CA MET A 371 -5.61 -11.95 -3.86
C MET A 371 -7.02 -12.54 -3.87
N ILE A 372 -7.37 -13.35 -4.88
CA ILE A 372 -8.65 -14.07 -4.93
C ILE A 372 -8.74 -15.03 -3.72
N LEU A 373 -7.72 -15.88 -3.54
CA LEU A 373 -7.70 -16.85 -2.45
C LEU A 373 -7.76 -16.16 -1.09
N MET A 374 -6.92 -15.14 -0.87
CA MET A 374 -6.92 -14.36 0.37
C MET A 374 -8.27 -13.70 0.65
N PHE A 375 -8.95 -13.15 -0.37
CA PHE A 375 -10.27 -12.54 -0.20
C PHE A 375 -11.29 -13.55 0.35
N TYR A 376 -11.37 -14.75 -0.25
CA TYR A 376 -12.35 -15.75 0.16
C TYR A 376 -12.00 -16.42 1.50
N ILE A 377 -10.72 -16.76 1.71
CA ILE A 377 -10.25 -17.39 2.95
C ILE A 377 -10.44 -16.45 4.14
N LEU A 378 -9.94 -15.20 4.04
CA LEU A 378 -10.10 -14.23 5.14
C LEU A 378 -11.57 -13.91 5.42
N LYS A 379 -12.40 -13.83 4.39
CA LYS A 379 -13.85 -13.65 4.56
C LYS A 379 -14.49 -14.82 5.30
N ALA A 380 -14.12 -16.06 4.97
CA ALA A 380 -14.64 -17.23 5.64
C ALA A 380 -14.20 -17.29 7.12
N ILE A 381 -12.92 -16.99 7.39
CA ILE A 381 -12.37 -16.92 8.75
C ILE A 381 -13.08 -15.84 9.58
N LEU A 382 -13.27 -14.66 9.00
CA LEU A 382 -13.95 -13.55 9.65
C LEU A 382 -15.36 -13.94 10.08
N ILE A 383 -16.16 -14.50 9.16
CA ILE A 383 -17.56 -14.84 9.42
C ILE A 383 -17.70 -16.00 10.42
N LYS A 384 -16.79 -16.98 10.38
CA LYS A 384 -16.93 -18.22 11.16
C LYS A 384 -16.32 -18.13 12.57
N TYR A 385 -15.18 -17.45 12.72
CA TYR A 385 -14.40 -17.50 13.96
C TYR A 385 -14.33 -16.16 14.70
N CYS A 386 -14.34 -15.02 14.00
CA CYS A 386 -14.10 -13.73 14.63
C CYS A 386 -15.36 -13.13 15.27
N LYS A 387 -15.20 -12.48 16.42
CA LYS A 387 -16.22 -11.56 16.93
C LYS A 387 -16.04 -10.15 16.33
N PRO A 388 -17.09 -9.31 16.32
CA PRO A 388 -16.96 -7.91 15.95
C PRO A 388 -15.90 -7.21 16.82
N PRO A 389 -15.03 -6.35 16.23
CA PRO A 389 -13.95 -5.70 16.98
C PRO A 389 -14.52 -4.83 18.10
N ALA A 390 -13.92 -4.89 19.29
CA ALA A 390 -14.39 -4.15 20.46
C ALA A 390 -14.08 -2.64 20.36
N LYS A 391 -13.01 -2.30 19.64
CA LYS A 391 -12.64 -0.92 19.31
C LYS A 391 -13.14 -0.61 17.90
N LEU A 392 -14.19 0.18 17.84
CA LEU A 392 -14.65 0.77 16.60
C LEU A 392 -13.64 1.84 16.20
N TRP A 393 -13.20 1.79 14.95
CA TRP A 393 -12.24 2.72 14.41
C TRP A 393 -12.88 3.46 13.25
N LYS A 394 -12.67 4.77 13.18
CA LYS A 394 -13.19 5.67 12.17
C LYS A 394 -12.63 5.27 10.80
N SER A 395 -13.41 4.43 10.12
CA SER A 395 -13.04 3.73 8.88
C SER A 395 -12.45 4.66 7.81
N THR A 396 -12.95 5.89 7.73
CA THR A 396 -12.56 6.90 6.75
C THR A 396 -11.14 7.45 6.94
N GLN A 397 -10.60 7.43 8.17
CA GLN A 397 -9.24 7.91 8.47
C GLN A 397 -8.17 6.84 8.24
N THR A 398 -8.42 5.59 8.66
CA THR A 398 -7.48 4.47 8.41
C THR A 398 -7.32 4.21 6.92
N HIS A 399 -8.41 4.23 6.16
CA HIS A 399 -8.37 4.04 4.71
C HIS A 399 -7.45 5.07 4.03
N THR A 400 -7.57 6.35 4.42
CA THR A 400 -6.70 7.39 3.89
C THR A 400 -5.24 7.19 4.31
N LEU A 401 -4.98 6.79 5.55
CA LEU A 401 -3.63 6.50 6.02
C LEU A 401 -2.99 5.36 5.23
N TYR A 402 -3.72 4.29 4.94
CA TYR A 402 -3.22 3.18 4.13
C TYR A 402 -2.93 3.62 2.69
N LEU A 403 -3.81 4.41 2.07
CA LEU A 403 -3.53 4.97 0.74
C LEU A 403 -2.28 5.85 0.73
N VAL A 404 -2.04 6.63 1.79
CA VAL A 404 -0.82 7.44 1.93
C VAL A 404 0.41 6.55 2.05
N MET A 405 0.37 5.48 2.85
CA MET A 405 1.48 4.53 2.99
C MET A 405 1.77 3.79 1.68
N SER A 406 0.74 3.29 1.00
CA SER A 406 0.85 2.67 -0.33
C SER A 406 1.40 3.63 -1.39
N PHE A 407 1.08 4.92 -1.30
CA PHE A 407 1.62 5.94 -2.20
C PHE A 407 3.10 6.20 -1.91
N LEU A 408 3.48 6.35 -0.63
CA LEU A 408 4.87 6.54 -0.23
C LEU A 408 5.74 5.33 -0.60
N SER A 409 5.21 4.11 -0.44
CA SER A 409 5.93 2.90 -0.84
C SER A 409 6.12 2.84 -2.35
N LEU A 410 5.07 3.11 -3.14
CA LEU A 410 5.18 3.17 -4.59
C LEU A 410 6.18 4.23 -5.06
N LEU A 411 6.17 5.43 -4.45
CA LEU A 411 7.18 6.47 -4.72
C LEU A 411 8.59 5.95 -4.46
N GLY A 412 8.82 5.27 -3.33
CA GLY A 412 10.09 4.62 -3.02
C GLY A 412 10.50 3.60 -4.07
N VAL A 413 9.58 2.77 -4.56
CA VAL A 413 9.83 1.79 -5.63
C VAL A 413 10.22 2.48 -6.93
N LEU A 414 9.54 3.57 -7.32
CA LEU A 414 9.88 4.33 -8.52
C LEU A 414 11.29 4.92 -8.45
N VAL A 415 11.66 5.46 -7.29
CA VAL A 415 13.02 5.98 -7.06
C VAL A 415 14.05 4.86 -7.12
N ALA A 416 13.81 3.73 -6.44
CA ALA A 416 14.70 2.58 -6.44
C ALA A 416 14.88 1.98 -7.84
N ASN A 417 13.79 1.66 -8.54
CA ASN A 417 13.84 1.12 -9.90
C ASN A 417 14.40 2.13 -10.90
N GLY A 418 14.11 3.43 -10.74
CA GLY A 418 14.70 4.49 -11.55
C GLY A 418 16.22 4.59 -11.37
N TYR A 419 16.71 4.47 -10.13
CA TYR A 419 18.16 4.37 -9.86
C TYR A 419 18.75 3.12 -10.50
N ILE A 420 18.10 1.96 -10.35
CA ILE A 420 18.59 0.69 -10.91
C ILE A 420 18.67 0.77 -12.45
N MET A 421 17.63 1.26 -13.12
CA MET A 421 17.61 1.39 -14.57
C MET A 421 18.69 2.34 -15.14
N THR A 422 19.18 3.29 -14.34
CA THR A 422 20.08 4.35 -14.80
C THR A 422 21.53 4.19 -14.34
N GLN A 423 21.76 3.65 -13.14
CA GLN A 423 23.08 3.62 -12.49
C GLN A 423 23.61 2.21 -12.25
N VAL A 424 22.77 1.18 -12.31
CA VAL A 424 23.20 -0.21 -12.08
C VAL A 424 23.45 -0.91 -13.40
N LYS A 425 24.61 -1.57 -13.50
CA LYS A 425 24.99 -2.31 -14.71
C LYS A 425 24.12 -3.56 -14.86
N VAL A 426 23.62 -3.80 -16.07
CA VAL A 426 22.84 -5.00 -16.38
C VAL A 426 23.74 -6.20 -16.64
N SER A 427 23.26 -7.40 -16.33
CA SER A 427 23.96 -8.64 -16.64
C SER A 427 24.06 -8.87 -18.14
N GLN A 428 25.26 -9.19 -18.61
CA GLN A 428 25.56 -9.43 -20.03
C GLN A 428 25.22 -10.87 -20.50
N THR A 429 24.92 -11.75 -19.55
CA THR A 429 24.64 -13.18 -19.77
C THR A 429 23.16 -13.47 -20.02
N CYS A 430 22.25 -12.61 -19.53
CA CYS A 430 20.82 -12.90 -19.44
C CYS A 430 19.93 -11.69 -19.74
N GLY A 431 18.68 -11.98 -20.13
CA GLY A 431 17.61 -10.99 -20.25
C GLY A 431 17.66 -10.09 -21.50
N PRO A 432 16.69 -9.18 -21.61
CA PRO A 432 16.47 -8.38 -22.81
C PRO A 432 17.54 -7.30 -23.02
N PHE A 433 18.14 -6.78 -21.95
CA PHE A 433 19.10 -5.67 -22.03
C PHE A 433 20.57 -6.11 -22.10
N ARG A 434 20.85 -7.40 -22.31
CA ARG A 434 22.22 -7.97 -22.28
C ARG A 434 23.25 -7.41 -23.26
N ASN A 435 22.84 -6.57 -24.21
CA ASN A 435 23.75 -5.89 -25.16
C ASN A 435 24.08 -4.44 -24.73
N PHE A 436 23.52 -3.99 -23.62
CA PHE A 436 23.67 -2.62 -23.09
C PHE A 436 24.39 -2.68 -21.76
N ASN A 437 25.01 -1.58 -21.34
CA ASN A 437 25.56 -1.50 -19.99
C ASN A 437 24.49 -1.12 -18.98
N PHE A 438 23.52 -0.29 -19.39
CA PHE A 438 22.42 0.18 -18.56
C PHE A 438 21.09 0.06 -19.30
N MET A 439 19.99 -0.18 -18.57
CA MET A 439 18.67 -0.40 -19.18
C MET A 439 18.20 0.80 -20.02
N TYR A 440 18.53 2.04 -19.62
CA TYR A 440 18.09 3.25 -20.33
C TYR A 440 18.76 3.46 -21.70
N GLU A 441 19.87 2.78 -22.00
CA GLU A 441 20.60 2.96 -23.26
C GLU A 441 19.76 2.57 -24.48
N ILE A 442 18.80 1.64 -24.33
CA ILE A 442 17.87 1.28 -25.40
C ILE A 442 17.06 2.49 -25.88
N ILE A 443 16.66 3.37 -24.95
CA ILE A 443 15.92 4.58 -25.27
C ILE A 443 16.83 5.57 -25.96
N THR A 444 18.04 5.82 -25.45
CA THR A 444 18.94 6.82 -26.04
C THR A 444 19.35 6.43 -27.46
N LEU A 445 19.57 5.15 -27.71
CA LEU A 445 19.86 4.62 -29.05
C LEU A 445 18.65 4.71 -29.99
N THR A 446 17.46 4.38 -29.49
CA THR A 446 16.22 4.51 -30.29
C THR A 446 15.93 5.96 -30.62
N ILE A 447 16.10 6.86 -29.65
CA ILE A 447 16.01 8.31 -29.82
C ILE A 447 17.02 8.79 -30.86
N ALA A 448 18.28 8.37 -30.78
CA ALA A 448 19.33 8.74 -31.72
C ALA A 448 19.13 8.17 -33.14
N LYS A 449 18.30 7.14 -33.29
CA LYS A 449 17.86 6.62 -34.59
C LYS A 449 16.67 7.39 -35.14
N LEU A 450 15.73 7.78 -34.26
CA LEU A 450 14.52 8.51 -34.61
C LEU A 450 14.77 10.00 -34.95
N THR A 451 15.85 10.57 -34.41
CA THR A 451 16.32 11.96 -34.67
C THR A 451 16.53 12.28 -36.14
N LYS A 452 16.81 11.29 -37.00
CA LYS A 452 17.17 11.55 -38.40
C LYS A 452 15.98 11.88 -39.31
N ASP A 453 14.75 11.42 -39.02
CA ASP A 453 13.70 11.40 -40.06
C ASP A 453 12.29 11.96 -39.68
N HIS A 454 12.02 12.42 -38.44
CA HIS A 454 10.64 12.81 -38.05
C HIS A 454 10.43 14.22 -37.45
N ILE A 455 9.38 14.91 -37.93
CA ILE A 455 8.91 16.24 -37.45
C ILE A 455 8.50 16.22 -35.97
N PHE A 456 7.89 15.12 -35.52
CA PHE A 456 7.53 14.90 -34.10
C PHE A 456 8.75 15.03 -33.18
N TRP A 457 9.91 14.57 -33.63
CA TRP A 457 11.14 14.63 -32.84
C TRP A 457 11.68 16.04 -32.67
N ARG A 458 11.53 16.93 -33.67
CA ARG A 458 11.86 18.36 -33.51
C ARG A 458 11.00 19.02 -32.43
N PHE A 459 9.72 18.64 -32.35
CA PHE A 459 8.82 19.09 -31.28
C PHE A 459 9.27 18.61 -29.90
N VAL A 460 9.61 17.32 -29.76
CA VAL A 460 10.07 16.73 -28.48
C VAL A 460 11.39 17.39 -28.02
N VAL A 461 12.36 17.56 -28.91
CA VAL A 461 13.64 18.24 -28.58
C VAL A 461 13.40 19.71 -28.21
N ALA A 462 12.47 20.40 -28.87
CA ALA A 462 12.12 21.77 -28.51
C ALA A 462 11.54 21.84 -27.08
N ILE A 463 10.77 20.84 -26.66
CA ILE A 463 10.21 20.74 -25.30
C ILE A 463 11.30 20.42 -24.25
N ILE A 464 12.29 19.60 -24.59
CA ILE A 464 13.37 19.21 -23.67
C ILE A 464 14.45 20.29 -23.51
N ARG A 465 14.46 21.32 -24.37
CA ARG A 465 15.44 22.42 -24.25
C ARG A 465 15.32 23.10 -22.87
N PRO A 466 16.44 23.40 -22.20
CA PRO A 466 16.44 24.04 -20.89
C PRO A 466 15.60 25.33 -20.83
N ALA A 467 15.58 26.10 -21.93
CA ALA A 467 14.77 27.31 -22.06
C ALA A 467 13.26 27.03 -21.96
N PHE A 468 12.75 25.99 -22.64
CA PHE A 468 11.33 25.66 -22.63
C PHE A 468 10.90 25.09 -21.26
N ILE A 469 11.76 24.26 -20.66
CA ILE A 469 11.56 23.78 -19.28
C ILE A 469 11.53 24.96 -18.31
N GLY A 470 12.44 25.93 -18.46
CA GLY A 470 12.46 27.17 -17.67
C GLY A 470 11.15 27.96 -17.80
N CYS A 471 10.59 28.09 -19.01
CA CYS A 471 9.30 28.74 -19.23
C CYS A 471 8.14 27.98 -18.57
N ILE A 472 8.11 26.64 -18.65
CA ILE A 472 7.11 25.81 -17.96
C ILE A 472 7.22 25.99 -16.45
N LEU A 473 8.44 25.94 -15.89
CA LEU A 473 8.67 26.10 -14.46
C LEU A 473 8.22 27.48 -13.98
N LEU A 474 8.53 28.55 -14.72
CA LEU A 474 8.03 29.90 -14.43
C LEU A 474 6.51 29.95 -14.49
N GLY A 475 5.88 29.39 -15.52
CA GLY A 475 4.43 29.31 -15.64
C GLY A 475 3.80 28.56 -14.48
N MET A 476 4.38 27.42 -14.07
CA MET A 476 3.95 26.65 -12.90
C MET A 476 4.09 27.46 -11.61
N CYS A 477 5.19 28.20 -11.42
CA CYS A 477 5.36 29.09 -10.27
C CYS A 477 4.28 30.18 -10.22
N VAL A 478 3.95 30.80 -11.36
CA VAL A 478 2.88 31.80 -11.46
C VAL A 478 1.51 31.17 -11.15
N ILE A 479 1.23 29.99 -11.70
CA ILE A 479 -0.02 29.25 -11.42
C ILE A 479 -0.12 28.91 -9.94
N VAL A 480 0.95 28.40 -9.33
CA VAL A 480 0.98 28.07 -7.90
C VAL A 480 0.77 29.34 -7.06
N TYR A 481 1.42 30.45 -7.41
CA TYR A 481 1.21 31.74 -6.74
C TYR A 481 -0.25 32.19 -6.86
N TYR A 482 -0.82 32.13 -8.06
CA TYR A 482 -2.22 32.49 -8.31
C TYR A 482 -3.20 31.60 -7.54
N LEU A 483 -3.01 30.28 -7.56
CA LEU A 483 -3.83 29.33 -6.81
C LEU A 483 -3.71 29.55 -5.29
N ARG A 484 -2.51 29.87 -4.80
CA ARG A 484 -2.27 30.21 -3.39
C ARG A 484 -2.96 31.50 -2.99
N SER A 485 -2.88 32.54 -3.83
CA SER A 485 -3.59 33.81 -3.64
C SER A 485 -5.11 33.59 -3.60
N LYS A 486 -5.65 32.85 -4.58
CA LYS A 486 -7.07 32.47 -4.65
C LYS A 486 -7.52 31.66 -3.43
N SER A 487 -6.68 30.74 -2.95
CA SER A 487 -6.95 29.97 -1.74
C SER A 487 -7.06 30.88 -0.51
N ARG A 488 -6.11 31.80 -0.32
CA ARG A 488 -6.16 32.79 0.78
C ARG A 488 -7.41 33.67 0.71
N ALA A 489 -7.78 34.16 -0.47
CA ALA A 489 -9.00 34.95 -0.66
C ALA A 489 -10.26 34.16 -0.30
N ARG A 490 -10.35 32.88 -0.72
CA ARG A 490 -11.47 32.00 -0.35
C ARG A 490 -11.55 31.74 1.15
N ILE A 491 -10.41 31.55 1.82
CA ILE A 491 -10.37 31.39 3.29
C ILE A 491 -10.90 32.67 3.97
N GLY A 492 -10.49 33.85 3.51
CA GLY A 492 -11.01 35.13 3.99
C GLY A 492 -12.52 35.26 3.78
N MET A 493 -13.02 34.93 2.59
CA MET A 493 -14.46 34.95 2.30
C MET A 493 -15.26 33.97 3.16
N VAL A 494 -14.75 32.75 3.39
CA VAL A 494 -15.39 31.77 4.28
C VAL A 494 -15.45 32.29 5.71
N LYS A 495 -14.41 32.99 6.18
CA LYS A 495 -14.42 33.62 7.50
C LYS A 495 -15.50 34.71 7.61
N LEU A 496 -15.58 35.59 6.61
CA LEU A 496 -16.60 36.64 6.54
C LEU A 496 -18.02 36.04 6.52
N LEU A 497 -18.25 35.01 5.70
CA LEU A 497 -19.54 34.31 5.62
C LEU A 497 -19.93 33.68 6.97
N LYS A 498 -18.97 33.11 7.70
CA LYS A 498 -19.22 32.56 9.04
C LYS A 498 -19.57 33.65 10.05
N GLU A 499 -18.89 34.79 10.01
CA GLU A 499 -19.20 35.94 10.86
C GLU A 499 -20.61 36.49 10.57
N MET A 500 -20.98 36.63 9.29
CA MET A 500 -22.33 37.05 8.90
C MET A 500 -23.39 36.06 9.39
N LEU A 501 -23.15 34.75 9.24
CA LEU A 501 -24.09 33.71 9.70
C LEU A 501 -24.25 33.72 11.23
N TYR A 502 -23.16 33.98 11.97
CA TYR A 502 -23.21 34.13 13.43
C TYR A 502 -24.00 35.37 13.85
N MET A 503 -23.79 36.50 13.18
CA MET A 503 -24.55 37.73 13.45
C MET A 503 -26.04 37.57 13.14
N GLU A 504 -26.38 36.92 12.01
CA GLU A 504 -27.78 36.64 11.66
C GLU A 504 -28.46 35.71 12.67
N ALA A 505 -27.76 34.69 13.17
CA ALA A 505 -28.26 33.81 14.22
C ALA A 505 -28.55 34.59 15.51
N ARG A 506 -27.65 35.51 15.89
CA ARG A 506 -27.81 36.36 17.08
C ARG A 506 -28.99 37.32 16.95
N ASP A 507 -29.19 37.92 15.78
CA ASP A 507 -30.33 38.79 15.52
C ASP A 507 -31.65 38.02 15.58
N LYS A 508 -31.69 36.80 15.03
CA LYS A 508 -32.86 35.91 15.14
C LYS A 508 -33.18 35.57 16.60
N GLU A 509 -32.17 35.25 17.40
CA GLU A 509 -32.34 34.97 18.83
C GLU A 509 -32.85 36.19 19.60
N PHE A 510 -32.31 37.38 19.29
CA PHE A 510 -32.77 38.65 19.87
C PHE A 510 -34.24 38.93 19.53
N LEU A 511 -34.63 38.80 18.26
CA LEU A 511 -36.00 39.00 17.80
C LEU A 511 -36.97 38.00 18.44
N LEU A 512 -36.60 36.71 18.48
CA LEU A 512 -37.39 35.68 19.15
C LEU A 512 -37.57 35.99 20.63
N GLY A 513 -36.51 36.41 21.33
CA GLY A 513 -36.60 36.83 22.73
C GLY A 513 -37.54 38.01 22.95
N HIS A 514 -37.56 38.98 22.03
CA HIS A 514 -38.50 40.11 22.10
C HIS A 514 -39.95 39.68 21.84
N ILE A 515 -40.18 38.81 20.86
CA ILE A 515 -41.51 38.25 20.57
C ILE A 515 -42.02 37.44 21.77
N MET A 516 -41.19 36.60 22.39
CA MET A 516 -41.57 35.81 23.56
C MET A 516 -41.93 36.71 24.76
N LYS A 517 -41.19 37.80 24.99
CA LYS A 517 -41.53 38.78 26.04
C LYS A 517 -42.87 39.48 25.77
N LEU A 518 -43.15 39.82 24.51
CA LEU A 518 -44.43 40.43 24.14
C LEU A 518 -45.59 39.43 24.28
N ALA A 519 -45.38 38.17 23.90
CA ALA A 519 -46.36 37.10 24.09
C ALA A 519 -46.67 36.87 25.58
N GLN A 520 -45.66 36.78 26.45
CA GLN A 520 -45.86 36.67 27.91
C GLN A 520 -46.59 37.88 28.50
N LYS A 521 -46.36 39.08 27.97
CA LYS A 521 -47.04 40.29 28.45
C LYS A 521 -48.51 40.37 27.99
N SER A 522 -48.83 39.76 26.85
CA SER A 522 -50.19 39.60 26.34
C SER A 522 -51.00 38.61 27.19
N ASP A 523 -50.41 37.48 27.57
CA ASP A 523 -51.09 36.45 28.39
C ASP A 523 -51.33 36.90 29.85
N GLY A 524 -50.53 37.85 30.35
CA GLY A 524 -50.70 38.47 31.67
C GLY A 524 -51.73 39.62 31.73
N HIS A 525 -52.50 39.86 30.67
CA HIS A 525 -53.61 40.84 30.65
C HIS A 525 -54.99 40.16 30.47
N THR A 526 -55.05 38.85 30.70
CA THR A 526 -56.26 38.01 30.64
C THR A 526 -56.65 37.39 31.99
N GLU A 527 -56.23 37.97 33.11
CA GLU A 527 -56.80 37.72 34.45
C GLU A 527 -57.67 38.88 34.93
#